data_AF-A0A9D8PWR8-F1
#
_entry.id   AF-A0A9D8PWR8-F1
#
_cell.length_a   1.000
_cell.length_b   1.000
_cell.length_c   1.000
_cell.angle_alpha   90.00
_cell.angle_beta   90.00
_cell.angle_gamma   90.00
#
_symmetry.space_group_name_H-M   'P 1'
#
loop_
_entity.id
_entity.type
_entity.pdbx_description
1 polymer ?
#
loop_
_entity_poly.entity_id
_entity_poly.type
_entity_poly.pdbx_seq_one_letter_code
_entity_poly.pdbx_strand_id
1 'polypeptide(L)'
;MIIAIDGPAAAGKGTLAERIARHYSLPYLDTGLLYRAIGREMAERGLDPDDAAAAGAVAAALDPARLADPELRGHAAGELASRVAIHPPVRAALLDFQRRFAARPGGAVLDGRDIGTAIVP
;
A
#
# COMPACT_ATOMS: atom_id res chain seq x y z
N MET A 1 -13.60 -13.45 -5.24
CA MET A 1 -12.59 -14.28 -4.54
C MET A 1 -11.50 -13.36 -4.01
N ILE A 2 -11.16 -13.42 -2.71
CA ILE A 2 -10.10 -12.58 -2.14
C ILE A 2 -8.94 -13.50 -1.73
N ILE A 3 -7.71 -13.16 -2.13
CA ILE A 3 -6.50 -13.88 -1.75
C ILE A 3 -5.60 -12.93 -0.97
N ALA A 4 -5.43 -13.20 0.32
CA ALA A 4 -4.50 -12.50 1.20
C ALA A 4 -3.17 -13.25 1.26
N ILE A 5 -2.06 -12.54 1.12
CA ILE A 5 -0.71 -13.11 1.22
C ILE A 5 0.08 -12.33 2.27
N ASP A 6 0.22 -12.95 3.44
CA ASP A 6 0.92 -12.37 4.57
C ASP A 6 2.34 -12.91 4.71
N GLY A 7 3.27 -12.00 4.97
CA GLY A 7 4.66 -12.36 5.22
C GLY A 7 5.54 -11.16 5.56
N PRO A 8 6.74 -11.40 6.11
CA PRO A 8 7.67 -10.32 6.40
C PRO A 8 8.16 -9.63 5.13
N ALA A 9 8.75 -8.44 5.29
CA ALA A 9 9.40 -7.75 4.19
C ALA A 9 10.50 -8.63 3.55
N ALA A 10 10.70 -8.49 2.25
CA ALA A 10 11.69 -9.25 1.46
C ALA A 10 11.53 -10.79 1.43
N ALA A 11 10.40 -11.34 1.87
CA ALA A 11 10.12 -12.79 1.81
C ALA A 11 9.78 -13.33 0.40
N GLY A 12 9.84 -12.48 -0.64
CA GLY A 12 9.42 -12.84 -2.01
C GLY A 12 7.91 -12.87 -2.25
N LYS A 13 7.11 -12.42 -1.27
CA LYS A 13 5.63 -12.41 -1.33
C LYS A 13 5.07 -11.67 -2.54
N GLY A 14 5.61 -10.51 -2.90
CA GLY A 14 5.10 -9.71 -4.03
C GLY A 14 5.23 -10.46 -5.37
N THR A 15 6.35 -11.15 -5.58
CA THR A 15 6.57 -11.99 -6.78
C THR A 15 5.56 -13.13 -6.85
N LEU A 16 5.27 -13.79 -5.72
CA LEU A 16 4.27 -14.85 -5.67
C LEU A 16 2.85 -14.29 -5.89
N ALA A 17 2.51 -13.18 -5.21
CA ALA A 17 1.22 -12.52 -5.30
C ALA A 17 0.90 -12.09 -6.72
N GLU A 18 1.86 -11.48 -7.42
CA GLU A 18 1.70 -11.08 -8.81
C GLU A 18 1.46 -12.28 -9.74
N ARG A 19 2.17 -13.40 -9.52
CA ARG A 19 1.96 -14.63 -10.30
C ARG A 19 0.58 -15.24 -10.06
N ILE A 20 0.11 -15.26 -8.81
CA ILE A 20 -1.23 -15.73 -8.44
C ILE A 20 -2.30 -14.84 -9.08
N ALA A 21 -2.13 -13.52 -9.00
CA ALA A 21 -3.05 -12.56 -9.59
C ALA A 21 -3.18 -12.77 -11.10
N ARG A 22 -2.06 -12.94 -11.82
CA ARG A 22 -2.06 -13.24 -13.25
C ARG A 22 -2.74 -14.58 -13.56
N HIS A 23 -2.46 -15.62 -12.77
CA HIS A 23 -3.06 -16.95 -12.96
C HIS A 23 -4.59 -16.92 -12.85
N TYR A 24 -5.12 -16.20 -11.86
CA TYR A 24 -6.56 -16.08 -11.64
C TYR A 24 -7.21 -14.88 -12.36
N SER A 25 -6.44 -14.12 -13.15
CA SER A 25 -6.89 -12.86 -13.77
C SER A 25 -7.54 -11.89 -12.78
N LEU A 26 -6.97 -11.80 -11.58
CA LEU A 26 -7.42 -10.90 -10.52
C LEU A 26 -6.53 -9.66 -10.44
N PRO A 27 -7.07 -8.49 -10.06
CA PRO A 27 -6.23 -7.34 -9.81
C PRO A 27 -5.40 -7.52 -8.52
N TYR A 28 -4.20 -6.97 -8.53
CA TYR A 28 -3.19 -7.12 -7.49
C TYR A 28 -2.87 -5.79 -6.81
N LEU A 29 -2.73 -5.81 -5.48
CA LEU A 29 -2.24 -4.67 -4.69
C LEU A 29 -1.07 -5.10 -3.80
N ASP A 30 0.08 -4.48 -4.04
CA ASP A 30 1.19 -4.43 -3.09
C ASP A 30 0.92 -3.32 -2.07
N THR A 31 0.53 -3.72 -0.86
CA THR A 31 0.16 -2.76 0.18
C THR A 31 1.35 -1.97 0.73
N GLY A 32 2.58 -2.45 0.52
CA GLY A 32 3.79 -1.73 0.88
C GLY A 32 4.03 -0.51 0.00
N LEU A 33 3.59 -0.55 -1.27
CA LEU A 33 3.72 0.58 -2.19
C LEU A 33 2.84 1.77 -1.79
N LEU A 34 1.75 1.54 -1.06
CA LEU A 34 0.86 2.60 -0.60
C LEU A 34 1.60 3.61 0.28
N TYR A 35 2.24 3.14 1.36
CA TYR A 35 2.98 4.01 2.28
C TYR A 35 4.17 4.69 1.59
N ARG A 36 4.84 3.99 0.67
CA ARG A 36 5.93 4.52 -0.16
C ARG A 36 5.45 5.66 -1.05
N ALA A 37 4.28 5.51 -1.68
CA ALA A 37 3.68 6.56 -2.49
C ALA A 37 3.33 7.80 -1.67
N ILE A 38 2.77 7.64 -0.46
CA ILE A 38 2.46 8.77 0.43
C ILE A 38 3.74 9.52 0.82
N GLY A 39 4.75 8.80 1.30
CA GLY A 39 6.02 9.42 1.68
C GLY A 39 6.70 10.14 0.52
N ARG A 40 6.68 9.54 -0.68
CA ARG A 40 7.24 10.16 -1.89
C ARG A 40 6.48 11.41 -2.31
N GLU A 41 5.15 11.35 -2.31
CA GLU A 41 4.28 12.48 -2.65
C GLU A 41 4.46 13.66 -1.67
N MET A 42 4.63 13.38 -0.38
CA MET A 42 4.95 14.42 0.59
C MET A 42 6.29 15.10 0.28
N ALA A 43 7.34 14.30 0.02
CA ALA A 43 8.66 14.83 -0.32
C ALA A 43 8.64 15.68 -1.59
N GLU A 44 7.92 15.26 -2.63
CA GLU A 44 7.77 16.03 -3.87
C GLU A 44 7.03 17.35 -3.68
N ARG A 45 6.07 17.39 -2.75
CA ARG A 45 5.32 18.61 -2.39
C ARG A 45 6.06 19.51 -1.40
N GLY A 46 7.26 19.10 -0.95
CA GLY A 46 8.01 19.81 0.09
C GLY A 46 7.31 19.80 1.46
N LEU A 47 6.44 18.82 1.71
CA LEU A 47 5.75 18.62 2.99
C LEU A 47 6.62 17.76 3.91
N ASP A 48 6.56 18.02 5.21
CA ASP A 48 7.26 17.21 6.21
C ASP A 48 6.54 15.86 6.42
N PRO A 49 7.19 14.71 6.13
CA PRO A 49 6.61 13.38 6.35
C PRO A 49 6.19 13.08 7.80
N ASP A 50 6.72 13.83 8.78
CA ASP A 50 6.37 13.66 10.20
C ASP A 50 5.14 14.53 10.62
N ASP A 51 4.61 15.37 9.72
CA ASP A 51 3.33 16.06 9.92
C ASP A 51 2.17 15.09 9.65
N ALA A 52 1.59 14.59 10.75
CA ALA A 52 0.49 13.63 10.70
C ALA A 52 -0.76 14.14 9.96
N ALA A 53 -1.06 15.44 10.03
CA ALA A 53 -2.24 16.02 9.39
C ALA A 53 -2.02 16.13 7.89
N ALA A 54 -0.86 16.65 7.48
CA ALA A 54 -0.48 16.72 6.07
C ALA A 54 -0.38 15.31 5.44
N ALA A 55 0.27 14.37 6.13
CA ALA A 55 0.40 12.99 5.68
C ALA A 55 -0.96 12.31 5.54
N GLY A 56 -1.87 12.53 6.49
CA GLY A 56 -3.25 12.03 6.42
C GLY A 56 -4.02 12.58 5.22
N ALA A 57 -3.90 13.88 4.95
CA ALA A 57 -4.55 14.51 3.80
C ALA A 57 -4.02 13.96 2.47
N VAL A 58 -2.70 13.77 2.36
CA VAL A 58 -2.05 13.14 1.20
C VAL A 58 -2.55 11.70 1.03
N ALA A 59 -2.61 10.92 2.12
CA ALA A 59 -3.10 9.54 2.09
C ALA A 59 -4.57 9.43 1.67
N ALA A 60 -5.43 10.35 2.12
CA ALA A 60 -6.84 10.39 1.74
C ALA A 60 -7.04 10.75 0.26
N ALA A 61 -6.11 11.51 -0.33
CA ALA A 61 -6.12 11.92 -1.73
C ALA A 61 -5.28 11.02 -2.64
N LEU A 62 -4.86 9.84 -2.18
CA LEU A 62 -4.01 8.93 -2.94
C LEU A 62 -4.58 8.64 -4.33
N ASP A 63 -3.80 8.97 -5.36
CA ASP A 63 -4.05 8.54 -6.73
C ASP A 63 -3.41 7.15 -6.97
N PRO A 64 -4.20 6.10 -7.27
CA PRO A 64 -3.68 4.76 -7.54
C PRO A 64 -2.68 4.69 -8.71
N ALA A 65 -2.73 5.63 -9.66
CA ALA A 65 -1.79 5.67 -10.77
C ALA A 65 -0.34 5.85 -10.30
N ARG A 66 -0.13 6.46 -9.13
CA ARG A 66 1.20 6.65 -8.53
C ARG A 66 1.87 5.34 -8.12
N LEU A 67 1.10 4.28 -7.88
CA LEU A 67 1.64 2.98 -7.47
C LEU A 67 2.42 2.28 -8.59
N ALA A 68 2.29 2.74 -9.84
CA ALA A 68 3.04 2.22 -10.97
C ALA A 68 4.49 2.73 -11.04
N ASP A 69 4.85 3.73 -10.24
CA ASP A 69 6.20 4.32 -10.25
C ASP A 69 7.25 3.29 -9.76
N PRO A 70 8.23 2.93 -10.61
CA PRO A 70 9.27 1.98 -10.23
C PRO A 70 10.18 2.48 -9.09
N GLU A 71 10.33 3.81 -8.91
CA GLU A 71 11.17 4.40 -7.87
C GLU A 71 10.66 4.12 -6.45
N LEU A 72 9.37 3.78 -6.31
CA LEU A 72 8.78 3.48 -5.01
C LEU A 72 9.43 2.26 -4.33
N ARG A 73 10.04 1.35 -5.10
CA ARG A 73 10.75 0.19 -4.54
C ARG A 73 12.15 0.52 -4.01
N GLY A 74 12.63 1.74 -4.24
CA GLY A 74 13.93 2.21 -3.79
C GLY A 74 14.05 2.36 -2.26
N HIS A 75 15.29 2.56 -1.80
CA HIS A 75 15.60 2.75 -0.39
C HIS A 75 14.96 4.05 0.16
N ALA A 76 15.14 5.17 -0.54
CA ALA A 76 14.62 6.48 -0.12
C ALA A 76 13.10 6.48 0.07
N ALA A 77 12.34 5.84 -0.83
CA ALA A 77 10.90 5.70 -0.69
C ALA A 77 10.53 4.84 0.53
N GLY A 78 11.35 3.84 0.87
CA GLY A 78 11.17 3.02 2.07
C GLY A 78 11.39 3.78 3.37
N GLU A 79 12.36 4.69 3.42
CA GLU A 79 12.60 5.56 4.58
C GLU A 79 11.42 6.52 4.79
N LEU A 80 10.95 7.18 3.71
CA LEU A 80 9.78 8.05 3.76
C LEU A 80 8.52 7.29 4.17
N ALA A 81 8.33 6.07 3.65
CA ALA A 81 7.22 5.20 4.05
C ALA A 81 7.21 4.91 5.55
N SER A 82 8.40 4.68 6.13
CA SER A 82 8.54 4.36 7.55
C SER A 82 8.15 5.55 8.42
N ARG A 83 8.49 6.77 8.00
CA ARG A 83 8.08 8.02 8.66
C ARG A 83 6.57 8.22 8.61
N VAL A 84 5.93 8.05 7.45
CA VAL A 84 4.47 8.30 7.37
C VAL A 84 3.63 7.20 8.02
N ALA A 85 4.13 5.96 8.10
CA ALA A 85 3.38 4.81 8.62
C ALA A 85 3.06 4.89 10.12
N ILE A 86 3.81 5.67 10.90
CA ILE A 86 3.53 5.83 12.33
C ILE A 86 2.26 6.65 12.58
N HIS A 87 1.80 7.43 11.61
CA HIS A 87 0.67 8.35 11.78
C HIS A 87 -0.68 7.64 11.63
N PRO A 88 -1.56 7.70 12.66
CA PRO A 88 -2.89 7.09 12.59
C PRO A 88 -3.76 7.55 11.41
N PRO A 89 -3.79 8.85 11.02
CA PRO A 89 -4.56 9.30 9.86
C PRO A 89 -4.16 8.60 8.55
N VAL A 90 -2.85 8.37 8.34
CA VAL A 90 -2.33 7.66 7.16
C VAL A 90 -2.82 6.22 7.16
N ARG A 91 -2.63 5.50 8.28
CA ARG A 91 -3.06 4.10 8.39
C ARG A 91 -4.57 3.96 8.18
N ALA A 92 -5.38 4.88 8.69
CA ALA A 92 -6.83 4.87 8.54
C ALA A 92 -7.25 5.04 7.07
N ALA A 93 -6.68 6.02 6.37
CA ALA A 93 -6.97 6.27 4.96
C ALA A 93 -6.55 5.09 4.06
N LEU A 94 -5.37 4.52 4.31
CA LEU A 94 -4.88 3.38 3.53
C LEU A 94 -5.66 2.09 3.85
N LEU A 95 -6.06 1.85 5.10
CA LEU A 95 -6.93 0.73 5.47
C LEU A 95 -8.25 0.76 4.70
N ASP A 96 -8.87 1.92 4.64
CA ASP A 96 -10.12 2.15 3.91
C ASP A 96 -9.93 1.92 2.39
N PHE A 97 -8.83 2.40 1.81
CA PHE A 97 -8.45 2.10 0.43
C PHE A 97 -8.28 0.59 0.18
N GLN A 98 -7.53 -0.10 1.04
CA GLN A 98 -7.25 -1.54 0.93
C GLN A 98 -8.54 -2.37 1.02
N ARG A 99 -9.46 -2.02 1.94
CA ARG A 99 -10.76 -2.69 2.07
C ARG A 99 -11.62 -2.51 0.83
N ARG A 100 -11.70 -1.30 0.28
CA ARG A 100 -12.39 -1.08 -1.00
C ARG A 100 -11.76 -1.87 -2.15
N PHE A 101 -10.43 -1.91 -2.21
CA PHE A 101 -9.70 -2.69 -3.21
C PHE A 101 -10.06 -4.17 -3.11
N ALA A 102 -10.12 -4.72 -1.90
CA ALA A 102 -10.44 -6.12 -1.66
C ALA A 102 -11.92 -6.46 -1.95
N ALA A 103 -12.85 -5.56 -1.61
CA ALA A 103 -14.29 -5.75 -1.76
C ALA A 103 -14.82 -5.58 -3.19
N ARG A 104 -13.95 -5.31 -4.16
CA ARG A 104 -14.38 -5.10 -5.55
C ARG A 104 -15.11 -6.32 -6.14
N PRO A 105 -16.00 -6.12 -7.13
CA PRO A 105 -16.54 -7.21 -7.94
C PRO A 105 -15.43 -8.04 -8.59
N GLY A 106 -15.58 -9.36 -8.63
CA GLY A 106 -14.57 -10.30 -9.12
C GLY A 106 -13.50 -10.67 -8.07
N GLY A 107 -13.19 -9.76 -7.16
CA GLY A 107 -12.25 -9.96 -6.06
C GLY A 107 -10.83 -9.47 -6.37
N ALA A 108 -9.84 -9.89 -5.57
CA ALA A 108 -8.52 -9.28 -5.57
C ALA A 108 -7.44 -10.17 -4.92
N VAL A 109 -6.19 -9.90 -5.28
CA VAL A 109 -5.00 -10.38 -4.55
C VAL A 109 -4.36 -9.20 -3.83
N LEU A 110 -4.08 -9.36 -2.54
CA LEU A 110 -3.41 -8.35 -1.72
C LEU A 110 -2.25 -9.02 -0.99
N ASP A 111 -1.06 -8.41 -1.02
CA ASP A 111 0.07 -8.87 -0.22
C ASP A 111 0.54 -7.80 0.77
N GLY A 112 1.00 -8.25 1.94
CA GLY A 112 1.40 -7.39 3.04
C GLY A 112 1.83 -8.17 4.26
N ARG A 113 1.68 -7.55 5.43
CA ARG A 113 2.06 -8.15 6.72
C ARG A 113 0.86 -8.73 7.48
N ASP A 114 -0.28 -8.03 7.43
CA ASP A 114 -1.45 -8.26 8.27
C ASP A 114 -2.76 -8.16 7.44
N ILE A 115 -2.75 -8.64 6.20
CA ILE A 115 -3.86 -8.58 5.24
C ILE A 115 -5.03 -9.43 5.71
N GLY A 116 -4.79 -10.71 6.02
CA GLY A 116 -5.84 -11.65 6.45
C GLY A 116 -6.37 -11.39 7.87
N THR A 117 -5.74 -10.49 8.63
CA THR A 117 -6.14 -10.16 10.01
C THR A 117 -6.71 -8.76 10.16
N ALA A 118 -6.18 -7.76 9.43
CA ALA A 118 -6.60 -6.36 9.57
C ALA A 118 -7.47 -5.86 8.40
N ILE A 119 -7.22 -6.34 7.18
CA ILE A 119 -7.86 -5.83 5.96
C ILE A 119 -9.10 -6.65 5.63
N VAL A 120 -8.95 -7.98 5.54
CA VAL A 120 -10.00 -8.93 5.17
C VAL A 120 -10.09 -10.04 6.22
N PRO A 121 -10.70 -9.75 7.39
CA PRO A 121 -10.91 -10.76 8.42
C PRO A 121 -11.89 -11.87 7.97
#